data_AF-A0A1C7NAW8-F1
#
_entry.id   AF-A0A1C7NAW8-F1
#
_cell.length_a   1.000
_cell.length_b   1.000
_cell.length_c   1.000
_cell.angle_alpha   90.00
_cell.angle_beta   90.00
_cell.angle_gamma   90.00
#
_symmetry.space_group_name_H-M   'P 1'
#
loop_
_entity.id
_entity.type
_entity.pdbx_description
1 polymer ?
#
loop_
_entity_poly.entity_id
_entity_poly.type
_entity_poly.pdbx_seq_one_letter_code
_entity_poly.pdbx_strand_id
1 'polypeptide(L)'
;MVTTNKLSNNKKVLQAQVTRLTNEIEELYLEKEESKKNVLHFMQEADLARQEAKRALETLDQSTVLSSAWTRISNLDDTCLTQLLTLLDHHAVDEWAQLRSDHVSLQSTLDQTRDEVHATRVALEEETKRANLMKKRWQNAEYQLEKAEHIIDSNKMTQEKEIRQEYQSKLNQSEQSQLHWKNQCEKLISQNALYEEQTKASKAKEIHLMLVNKTLKQEIRKLNREERELVNLEYLRNVILKFLERKNTRAQLVPILSTLLQCSQEDQTRLFQLTQNTITS
;
A
#
# COMPACT_ATOMS: atom_id res chain seq x y z
N MET A 1 2.39 4.13 -19.99
CA MET A 1 3.34 5.23 -19.69
C MET A 1 2.88 6.21 -18.61
N VAL A 2 1.59 6.28 -18.24
CA VAL A 2 1.09 7.22 -17.20
C VAL A 2 1.33 6.73 -15.76
N THR A 3 1.42 5.42 -15.54
CA THR A 3 1.59 4.81 -14.22
C THR A 3 2.99 4.99 -13.62
N THR A 4 4.04 5.04 -14.46
CA THR A 4 5.43 5.22 -14.02
C THR A 4 5.68 6.63 -13.46
N ASN A 5 5.00 7.65 -13.99
CA ASN A 5 5.12 9.03 -13.48
C ASN A 5 4.47 9.21 -12.10
N LYS A 6 3.34 8.53 -11.82
CA LYS A 6 2.71 8.57 -10.49
C LYS A 6 3.58 7.90 -9.41
N LEU A 7 4.19 6.77 -9.73
CA LEU A 7 5.12 6.08 -8.82
C LEU A 7 6.38 6.91 -8.54
N SER A 8 6.92 7.59 -9.56
CA SER A 8 8.06 8.50 -9.42
C SER A 8 7.76 9.69 -8.50
N ASN A 9 6.58 10.31 -8.65
CA ASN A 9 6.17 11.41 -7.78
C ASN A 9 5.93 10.97 -6.34
N ASN A 10 5.28 9.83 -6.11
CA ASN A 10 5.08 9.31 -4.76
C ASN A 10 6.41 8.98 -4.07
N LYS A 11 7.39 8.44 -4.81
CA LYS A 11 8.73 8.17 -4.28
C LYS A 11 9.42 9.47 -3.84
N LYS A 12 9.31 10.56 -4.62
CA LYS A 12 9.88 11.87 -4.26
C LYS A 12 9.22 12.45 -3.01
N VAL A 13 7.89 12.33 -2.89
CA VAL A 13 7.15 12.81 -1.71
C VAL A 13 7.55 12.04 -0.46
N LEU A 14 7.61 10.70 -0.55
CA LEU A 14 8.07 9.87 0.56
C LEU A 14 9.52 10.16 0.94
N GLN A 15 10.39 10.36 -0.04
CA GLN A 15 11.80 10.67 0.23
C GLN A 15 11.95 12.04 0.93
N ALA A 16 11.19 13.05 0.52
CA ALA A 16 11.16 14.35 1.20
C ALA A 16 10.62 14.22 2.63
N GLN A 17 9.60 13.38 2.85
CA GLN A 17 9.04 13.13 4.17
C GLN A 17 10.03 12.40 5.10
N VAL A 18 10.77 11.42 4.57
CA VAL A 18 11.84 10.74 5.32
C VAL A 18 12.92 11.75 5.71
N THR A 19 13.39 12.59 4.79
CA THR A 19 14.40 13.62 5.12
C THR A 19 13.90 14.59 6.18
N ARG A 20 12.63 14.99 6.11
CA ARG A 20 12.03 15.88 7.13
C ARG A 20 12.00 15.23 8.51
N LEU A 21 11.55 13.99 8.59
CA LEU A 21 11.50 13.23 9.85
C LEU A 21 12.90 12.94 10.40
N THR A 22 13.90 12.71 9.54
CA THR A 22 15.29 12.55 9.96
C THR A 22 15.83 13.83 10.61
N ASN A 23 15.57 15.00 10.00
CA ASN A 23 15.98 16.27 10.57
C ASN A 23 15.27 16.56 11.91
N GLU A 24 13.97 16.27 11.99
CA GLU A 24 13.18 16.44 13.23
C GLU A 24 13.68 15.53 14.35
N ILE A 25 14.10 14.29 14.04
CA ILE A 25 14.73 13.40 15.01
C ILE A 25 16.08 13.96 15.48
N GLU A 26 16.93 14.48 14.59
CA GLU A 26 18.21 15.09 14.96
C GLU A 26 18.01 16.32 15.87
N GLU A 27 17.02 17.16 15.58
CA GLU A 27 16.67 18.33 16.39
C GLU A 27 16.21 17.91 17.80
N LEU A 28 15.35 16.89 17.91
CA LEU A 28 14.92 16.34 19.20
C LEU A 28 16.08 15.71 20.00
N TYR A 29 17.06 15.09 19.33
CA TYR A 29 18.27 14.60 19.99
C TYR A 29 19.13 15.73 20.55
N LEU A 30 19.25 16.86 19.83
CA LEU A 30 19.97 18.05 20.29
C LEU A 30 19.26 18.70 21.49
N GLU A 31 17.94 18.89 21.42
CA GLU A 31 17.14 19.42 22.53
C GLU A 31 17.23 18.55 23.79
N LYS A 32 17.23 17.23 23.62
CA LYS A 32 17.40 16.28 24.73
C LYS A 32 18.77 16.44 25.40
N GLU A 33 19.83 16.61 24.62
CA GLU A 33 21.19 16.73 25.17
C GLU A 33 21.42 18.10 25.81
N GLU A 34 20.78 19.15 25.31
CA GLU A 34 20.75 20.47 25.95
C GLU A 34 19.95 20.43 27.27
N SER A 35 18.79 19.78 27.27
CA SER A 35 17.98 19.59 28.48
C SER A 35 18.74 18.83 29.57
N LYS A 36 19.50 17.79 29.18
CA LYS A 36 20.36 17.03 30.10
C LYS A 36 21.49 17.88 30.69
N LYS A 37 22.10 18.77 29.90
CA LYS A 37 23.10 19.74 30.40
C LYS A 37 22.48 20.72 31.39
N ASN A 38 21.27 21.21 31.11
CA ASN A 38 20.55 22.12 32.01
C ASN A 38 20.24 21.45 33.35
N VAL A 39 19.79 20.18 33.34
CA VAL A 39 19.55 19.41 34.58
C VAL A 39 20.84 19.25 35.40
N LEU A 40 21.97 18.95 34.73
CA LEU A 40 23.28 18.86 35.41
C LEU A 40 23.70 20.19 36.04
N HIS A 41 23.50 21.32 35.35
CA HIS A 41 23.78 22.64 35.88
C HIS A 41 22.94 22.93 37.13
N PHE A 42 21.63 22.67 37.08
CA PHE A 42 20.74 22.85 38.24
C PHE A 42 21.13 21.98 39.42
N MET A 43 21.59 20.74 39.19
CA MET A 43 22.09 19.89 40.26
C MET A 43 23.37 20.46 40.91
N GLN A 44 24.32 20.94 40.10
CA GLN A 44 25.55 21.55 40.60
C GLN A 44 25.28 22.83 41.39
N GLU A 45 24.36 23.67 40.90
CA GLU A 45 23.96 24.91 41.56
C GLU A 45 23.24 24.63 42.89
N ALA A 46 22.38 23.60 42.93
CA ALA A 46 21.74 23.16 44.16
C ALA A 46 22.75 22.63 45.20
N ASP A 47 23.78 21.90 44.75
CA ASP A 47 24.84 21.40 45.64
C ASP A 47 25.74 22.54 46.17
N LEU A 48 26.03 23.55 45.34
CA LEU A 48 26.71 24.77 45.77
C LEU A 48 25.90 25.52 46.84
N ALA A 49 24.61 25.75 46.59
CA ALA A 49 23.72 26.41 47.54
C ALA A 49 23.64 25.64 48.88
N ARG A 50 23.65 24.30 48.85
CA ARG A 50 23.72 23.47 50.06
C ARG A 50 25.04 23.65 50.82
N GLN A 51 26.17 23.72 50.13
CA GLN A 51 27.46 23.95 50.76
C GLN A 51 27.53 25.34 51.40
N GLU A 52 27.02 26.37 50.72
CA GLU A 52 26.95 27.73 51.26
C GLU A 52 26.05 27.80 52.51
N ALA A 53 24.87 27.19 52.46
CA ALA A 53 23.97 27.10 53.62
C ALA A 53 24.65 26.40 54.81
N LYS A 54 25.44 25.34 54.56
CA LYS A 54 26.19 24.65 55.60
C LYS A 54 27.28 25.55 56.21
N ARG A 55 28.04 26.28 55.39
CA ARG A 55 29.05 27.25 55.89
C ARG A 55 28.40 28.35 56.71
N ALA A 56 27.25 28.86 56.28
CA ALA A 56 26.50 29.88 57.01
C ALA A 56 26.04 29.37 58.40
N LEU A 57 25.57 28.12 58.49
CA LEU A 57 25.24 27.46 59.75
C LEU A 57 26.47 27.31 60.68
N GLU A 58 27.61 26.90 60.14
CA GLU A 58 28.87 26.79 60.90
C GLU A 58 29.33 28.15 61.45
N THR A 59 29.15 29.24 60.69
CA THR A 59 29.43 30.60 61.19
C THR A 59 28.44 31.06 62.26
N LEU A 60 27.18 30.65 62.17
CA LEU A 60 26.17 30.96 63.19
C LEU A 60 26.49 30.27 64.52
N ASP A 61 26.98 29.04 64.47
CA ASP A 61 27.37 28.27 65.66
C ASP A 61 28.63 28.82 66.34
N GLN A 62 29.49 29.55 65.61
CA GLN A 62 30.57 30.33 66.21
C GLN A 62 30.05 31.59 66.92
N SER A 63 28.94 32.16 66.44
CA SER A 63 28.30 33.33 67.06
C SER A 63 27.56 32.99 68.37
N THR A 64 27.06 31.76 68.54
CA THR A 64 26.44 31.31 69.80
C THR A 64 27.46 31.25 70.95
N VAL A 65 28.74 30.99 70.66
CA VAL A 65 29.84 31.08 71.63
C VAL A 65 30.02 32.52 72.13
N LEU A 66 29.93 33.51 71.24
CA LEU A 66 29.99 34.93 71.61
C LEU A 66 28.77 35.37 72.43
N SER A 67 27.59 34.86 72.12
CA SER A 67 26.38 35.08 72.92
C SER A 67 26.55 34.55 74.36
N SER A 68 27.10 33.34 74.53
CA SER A 68 27.37 32.78 75.87
C SER A 68 28.42 33.55 76.68
N ALA A 69 29.37 34.21 76.01
CA ALA A 69 30.36 35.10 76.64
C ALA A 69 29.72 36.41 77.08
N TRP A 70 28.80 36.97 76.27
CA TRP A 70 28.08 38.19 76.61
C TRP A 70 27.11 38.00 77.79
N THR A 71 26.45 36.84 77.89
CA THR A 71 25.62 36.46 79.05
C THR A 71 26.44 36.29 80.34
N ARG A 72 27.74 35.96 80.24
CA ARG A 72 28.65 35.89 81.40
C ARG A 72 29.09 37.26 81.89
N ILE A 73 29.24 38.23 80.99
CA ILE A 73 29.59 39.62 81.33
C ILE A 73 28.40 40.35 81.96
N SER A 74 27.18 40.06 81.51
CA SER A 74 25.95 40.68 82.04
C SER A 74 25.48 40.12 83.40
N ASN A 75 26.15 39.08 83.93
CA ASN A 75 25.91 38.49 85.26
C ASN A 75 26.95 38.92 86.31
N LEU A 76 27.77 39.93 86.03
CA LEU A 76 28.69 40.50 87.02
C LEU A 76 27.91 41.33 88.05
N ASP A 77 28.11 41.01 89.33
CA ASP A 77 27.40 41.61 90.46
C ASP A 77 27.78 43.09 90.66
N ASP A 78 26.81 43.93 91.05
CA ASP A 78 26.93 45.41 91.16
C ASP A 78 28.08 45.88 92.08
N THR A 79 28.59 44.99 92.93
CA THR A 79 29.73 45.22 93.83
C THR A 79 31.08 45.27 93.10
N CYS A 80 31.22 44.61 91.94
CA CYS A 80 32.43 44.70 91.09
C CYS A 80 32.41 45.94 90.19
N LEU A 81 31.23 46.36 89.72
CA LEU A 81 31.03 47.58 88.93
C LEU A 81 31.35 48.84 89.75
N THR A 82 31.03 48.84 91.05
CA THR A 82 31.29 49.98 91.96
C THR A 82 32.77 50.15 92.34
N GLN A 83 33.57 49.07 92.39
CA GLN A 83 35.03 49.18 92.58
C GLN A 83 35.77 49.68 91.33
N LEU A 84 35.25 49.38 90.14
CA LEU A 84 35.78 49.86 88.85
C LEU A 84 35.45 51.35 88.62
N LEU A 85 34.26 51.79 89.03
CA LEU A 85 33.81 53.19 88.93
C LEU A 85 34.61 54.17 89.81
N THR A 86 35.22 53.72 90.91
CA THR A 86 36.06 54.58 91.77
C THR A 86 37.48 54.81 91.23
N LEU A 87 37.91 54.05 90.21
CA LEU A 87 39.23 54.18 89.58
C LEU A 87 39.21 54.93 88.23
N LEU A 88 38.01 55.25 87.74
CA LEU A 88 37.81 55.82 86.41
C LEU A 88 37.80 57.36 86.47
N ASP A 89 38.96 57.91 86.13
CA ASP A 89 39.27 59.33 85.90
C ASP A 89 38.33 59.95 84.84
N HIS A 90 38.32 61.28 84.68
CA HIS A 90 37.42 62.01 83.76
C HIS A 90 37.44 61.53 82.28
N HIS A 91 38.42 60.73 81.86
CA HIS A 91 38.48 60.03 80.57
C HIS A 91 37.36 58.99 80.37
N ALA A 92 36.80 58.46 81.45
CA ALA A 92 35.77 57.41 81.40
C ALA A 92 34.42 57.93 80.93
N VAL A 93 34.08 59.19 81.19
CA VAL A 93 32.77 59.77 80.84
C VAL A 93 32.61 59.87 79.32
N ASP A 94 33.67 60.25 78.61
CA ASP A 94 33.68 60.31 77.15
C ASP A 94 33.62 58.91 76.52
N GLU A 95 34.32 57.92 77.09
CA GLU A 95 34.21 56.51 76.68
C GLU A 95 32.79 55.96 76.88
N TRP A 96 32.13 56.30 78.00
CA TRP A 96 30.73 55.92 78.25
C TRP A 96 29.76 56.60 77.28
N ALA A 97 29.98 57.86 76.93
CA ALA A 97 29.17 58.57 75.95
C ALA A 97 29.33 57.95 74.54
N GLN A 98 30.56 57.61 74.16
CA GLN A 98 30.85 56.90 72.90
C GLN A 98 30.20 55.51 72.89
N LEU A 99 30.34 54.74 73.98
CA LEU A 99 29.73 53.42 74.10
C LEU A 99 28.20 53.48 74.00
N ARG A 100 27.58 54.52 74.56
CA ARG A 100 26.12 54.72 74.45
C ARG A 100 25.70 55.08 73.03
N SER A 101 26.48 55.92 72.34
CA SER A 101 26.25 56.23 70.92
C SER A 101 26.39 54.98 70.05
N ASP A 102 27.43 54.19 70.29
CA ASP A 102 27.67 52.92 69.60
C ASP A 102 26.55 51.91 69.88
N HIS A 103 26.05 51.84 71.12
CA HIS A 103 24.91 51.00 71.47
C HIS A 103 23.64 51.41 70.73
N VAL A 104 23.34 52.72 70.62
CA VAL A 104 22.18 53.21 69.86
C VAL A 104 22.33 52.91 68.36
N SER A 105 23.53 53.10 67.81
CA SER A 105 23.84 52.77 66.41
C SER A 105 23.67 51.27 66.14
N LEU A 106 24.24 50.42 67.01
CA LEU A 106 24.11 48.97 66.93
C LEU A 106 22.67 48.49 67.10
N GLN A 107 21.89 49.15 67.95
CA GLN A 107 20.47 48.84 68.11
C GLN A 107 19.69 49.19 66.83
N SER A 108 19.99 50.34 66.22
CA SER A 108 19.38 50.73 64.95
C SER A 108 19.73 49.78 63.81
N THR A 109 20.98 49.31 63.72
CA THR A 109 21.37 48.31 62.71
C THR A 109 20.76 46.94 63.00
N LEU A 110 20.62 46.55 64.27
CA LEU A 110 19.92 45.33 64.66
C LEU A 110 18.43 45.38 64.26
N ASP A 111 17.76 46.51 64.49
CA ASP A 111 16.36 46.68 64.10
C ASP A 111 16.21 46.67 62.56
N GLN A 112 17.11 47.34 61.83
CA GLN A 112 17.13 47.31 60.37
C GLN A 112 17.33 45.88 59.83
N THR A 113 18.31 45.15 60.35
CA THR A 113 18.58 43.77 59.91
C THR A 113 17.41 42.84 60.24
N ARG A 114 16.71 43.08 61.36
CA ARG A 114 15.49 42.34 61.72
C ARG A 114 14.37 42.58 60.71
N ASP A 115 14.17 43.82 60.27
CA ASP A 115 13.16 44.16 59.26
C ASP A 115 13.52 43.56 57.89
N GLU A 116 14.80 43.59 57.49
CA GLU A 116 15.29 42.95 56.27
C GLU A 116 15.11 41.42 56.30
N VAL A 117 15.40 40.77 57.42
CA VAL A 117 15.14 39.33 57.62
C VAL A 117 13.65 39.02 57.56
N HIS A 118 12.80 39.88 58.14
CA HIS A 118 11.36 39.70 58.04
C HIS A 118 10.86 39.84 56.59
N ALA A 119 11.31 40.88 55.87
CA ALA A 119 10.95 41.11 54.47
C ALA A 119 11.39 39.97 53.56
N THR A 120 12.62 39.48 53.71
CA THR A 120 13.13 38.34 52.92
C THR A 120 12.38 37.04 53.23
N ARG A 121 11.99 36.81 54.49
CA ARG A 121 11.14 35.68 54.86
C ARG A 121 9.77 35.74 54.19
N VAL A 122 9.11 36.90 54.20
CA VAL A 122 7.80 37.08 53.54
C VAL A 122 7.93 36.84 52.03
N ALA A 123 8.98 37.40 51.39
CA ALA A 123 9.25 37.17 49.97
C ALA A 123 9.47 35.68 49.66
N LEU A 124 10.21 34.96 50.50
CA LEU A 124 10.45 33.53 50.35
C LEU A 124 9.15 32.72 50.48
N GLU A 125 8.27 33.08 51.42
CA GLU A 125 6.96 32.44 51.60
C GLU A 125 6.05 32.67 50.37
N GLU A 126 6.06 33.87 49.79
CA GLU A 126 5.34 34.16 48.55
C GLU A 126 5.87 33.38 47.36
N GLU A 127 7.19 33.30 47.20
CA GLU A 127 7.80 32.54 46.10
C GLU A 127 7.53 31.05 46.23
N THR A 128 7.55 30.52 47.46
CA THR A 128 7.14 29.13 47.74
C THR A 128 5.67 28.89 47.33
N LYS A 129 4.77 29.84 47.56
CA LYS A 129 3.37 29.75 47.10
C LYS A 129 3.28 29.77 45.56
N ARG A 130 4.06 30.62 44.89
CA ARG A 130 4.11 30.67 43.41
C ARG A 130 4.64 29.36 42.82
N ALA A 131 5.73 28.83 43.37
CA ALA A 131 6.29 27.54 42.96
C ALA A 131 5.28 26.40 43.10
N ASN A 132 4.54 26.36 44.23
CA ASN A 132 3.49 25.38 44.45
C ASN A 132 2.32 25.51 43.45
N LEU A 133 1.93 26.75 43.10
CA LEU A 133 0.91 26.98 42.08
C LEU A 133 1.38 26.54 40.70
N MET A 134 2.62 26.86 40.31
CA MET A 134 3.21 26.42 39.05
C MET A 134 3.30 24.90 38.97
N LYS A 135 3.71 24.23 40.06
CA LYS A 135 3.74 22.76 40.13
C LYS A 135 2.36 22.15 39.88
N LYS A 136 1.30 22.70 40.50
CA LYS A 136 -0.08 22.22 40.26
C LYS A 136 -0.52 22.44 38.81
N ARG A 137 -0.18 23.58 38.22
CA ARG A 137 -0.50 23.86 36.80
C ARG A 137 0.22 22.90 35.86
N TRP A 138 1.50 22.64 36.13
CA TRP A 138 2.31 21.69 35.36
C TRP A 138 1.74 20.28 35.44
N GLN A 139 1.40 19.79 36.65
CA GLN A 139 0.77 18.48 36.84
C GLN A 139 -0.58 18.35 36.12
N ASN A 140 -1.39 19.41 36.13
CA ASN A 140 -2.64 19.41 35.37
C ASN A 140 -2.37 19.38 33.85
N ALA A 141 -1.38 20.14 33.35
CA ALA A 141 -1.02 20.12 31.94
C ALA A 141 -0.51 18.73 31.51
N GLU A 142 0.32 18.08 32.32
CA GLU A 142 0.83 16.73 32.11
C GLU A 142 -0.32 15.72 32.01
N TYR A 143 -1.28 15.78 32.93
CA TYR A 143 -2.48 14.93 32.88
C TYR A 143 -3.34 15.16 31.62
N GLN A 144 -3.50 16.41 31.18
CA GLN A 144 -4.25 16.69 29.95
C GLN A 144 -3.51 16.19 28.70
N LEU A 145 -2.17 16.27 28.68
CA LEU A 145 -1.36 15.72 27.61
C LEU A 145 -1.49 14.20 27.53
N GLU A 146 -1.35 13.49 28.65
CA GLU A 146 -1.52 12.03 28.71
C GLU A 146 -2.92 11.61 28.21
N LYS A 147 -3.96 12.35 28.61
CA LYS A 147 -5.33 12.12 28.12
C LYS A 147 -5.45 12.35 26.62
N ALA A 148 -4.82 13.40 26.08
CA ALA A 148 -4.84 13.70 24.65
C ALA A 148 -4.09 12.63 23.83
N GLU A 149 -2.95 12.16 24.31
CA GLU A 149 -2.17 11.07 23.72
C GLU A 149 -3.00 9.79 23.62
N HIS A 150 -3.67 9.40 24.72
CA HIS A 150 -4.56 8.23 24.71
C HIS A 150 -5.70 8.35 23.69
N ILE A 151 -6.28 9.55 23.52
CA ILE A 151 -7.33 9.80 22.52
C ILE A 151 -6.75 9.67 21.10
N ILE A 152 -5.56 10.22 20.85
CA ILE A 152 -4.88 10.13 19.56
C ILE A 152 -4.60 8.66 19.21
N ASP A 153 -4.09 7.89 20.16
CA ASP A 153 -3.79 6.47 19.96
C ASP A 153 -5.06 5.64 19.70
N SER A 154 -6.13 5.90 20.44
CA SER A 154 -7.43 5.25 20.23
C SER A 154 -8.01 5.55 18.85
N ASN A 155 -7.92 6.80 18.40
CA ASN A 155 -8.37 7.21 17.07
C ASN A 155 -7.51 6.58 15.97
N LYS A 156 -6.19 6.55 16.15
CA LYS A 156 -5.25 5.93 15.21
C LYS A 156 -5.54 4.44 15.06
N MET A 157 -5.75 3.72 16.16
CA MET A 157 -6.13 2.31 16.14
C MET A 157 -7.45 2.05 15.41
N THR A 158 -8.44 2.93 15.62
CA THR A 158 -9.75 2.85 14.95
C THR A 158 -9.62 3.09 13.45
N GLN A 159 -8.91 4.13 13.05
CA GLN A 159 -8.66 4.46 11.64
C GLN A 159 -7.88 3.34 10.93
N GLU A 160 -6.85 2.78 11.57
CA GLU A 160 -6.12 1.65 11.03
C GLU A 160 -7.02 0.42 10.84
N LYS A 161 -7.94 0.17 11.77
CA LYS A 161 -8.90 -0.94 11.67
C LYS A 161 -9.86 -0.74 10.50
N GLU A 162 -10.39 0.47 10.33
CA GLU A 162 -11.28 0.82 9.20
C GLU A 162 -10.57 0.66 7.85
N ILE A 163 -9.34 1.19 7.75
CA ILE A 163 -8.52 1.05 6.54
C ILE A 163 -8.25 -0.43 6.23
N ARG A 164 -7.88 -1.23 7.23
CA ARG A 164 -7.67 -2.69 7.05
C ARG A 164 -8.95 -3.38 6.56
N GLN A 165 -10.10 -3.04 7.13
CA GLN A 165 -11.39 -3.61 6.72
C GLN A 165 -11.74 -3.23 5.27
N GLU A 166 -11.51 -1.99 4.87
CA GLU A 166 -11.75 -1.52 3.50
C GLU A 166 -10.88 -2.28 2.50
N TYR A 167 -9.58 -2.41 2.78
CA TYR A 167 -8.66 -3.18 1.93
C TYR A 167 -9.05 -4.66 1.85
N GLN A 168 -9.46 -5.26 2.97
CA GLN A 168 -9.92 -6.65 2.98
C GLN A 168 -11.18 -6.83 2.11
N SER A 169 -12.14 -5.89 2.19
CA SER A 169 -13.34 -5.93 1.35
C SER A 169 -13.00 -5.82 -0.14
N LYS A 170 -12.08 -4.91 -0.50
CA LYS A 170 -11.60 -4.76 -1.89
C LYS A 170 -10.87 -5.98 -2.40
N LEU A 171 -10.05 -6.61 -1.56
CA LEU A 171 -9.35 -7.85 -1.88
C LEU A 171 -10.35 -8.98 -2.16
N ASN A 172 -11.31 -9.20 -1.25
CA ASN A 172 -12.35 -10.22 -1.41
C ASN A 172 -13.18 -9.99 -2.69
N GLN A 173 -13.53 -8.75 -3.01
CA GLN A 173 -14.26 -8.42 -4.25
C GLN A 173 -13.44 -8.72 -5.51
N SER A 174 -12.13 -8.41 -5.47
CA SER A 174 -11.21 -8.73 -6.56
C SER A 174 -11.08 -10.24 -6.77
N GLU A 175 -10.96 -11.01 -5.69
CA GLU A 175 -10.89 -12.48 -5.73
C GLU A 175 -12.16 -13.10 -6.30
N GLN A 176 -13.34 -12.61 -5.89
CA GLN A 176 -14.61 -13.05 -6.46
C GLN A 176 -14.72 -12.74 -7.95
N SER A 177 -14.29 -11.55 -8.37
CA SER A 177 -14.27 -11.16 -9.78
C SER A 177 -13.31 -12.03 -10.59
N GLN A 178 -12.13 -12.32 -10.06
CA GLN A 178 -11.15 -13.21 -10.70
C GLN A 178 -11.70 -14.63 -10.85
N LEU A 179 -12.35 -15.16 -9.81
CA LEU A 179 -12.97 -16.48 -9.86
C LEU A 179 -14.11 -16.52 -10.90
N HIS A 180 -14.93 -15.47 -10.96
CA HIS A 180 -15.97 -15.33 -11.96
C HIS A 180 -15.40 -15.38 -13.39
N TRP A 181 -14.38 -14.56 -13.68
CA TRP A 181 -13.73 -14.53 -14.99
C TRP A 181 -13.06 -15.86 -15.33
N LYS A 182 -12.41 -16.52 -14.37
CA LYS A 182 -11.83 -17.84 -14.55
C LYS A 182 -12.88 -18.86 -14.99
N ASN A 183 -14.00 -18.93 -14.27
CA ASN A 183 -15.11 -19.82 -14.59
C ASN A 183 -15.72 -19.50 -15.97
N GLN A 184 -15.77 -18.23 -16.35
CA GLN A 184 -16.26 -17.83 -17.67
C GLN A 184 -15.30 -18.26 -18.80
N CYS A 185 -13.99 -18.10 -18.60
CA CYS A 185 -12.97 -18.57 -19.53
C CYS A 185 -13.05 -20.10 -19.70
N GLU A 186 -13.19 -20.85 -18.62
CA GLU A 186 -13.34 -22.32 -18.67
C GLU A 186 -14.56 -22.73 -19.50
N LYS A 187 -15.72 -22.06 -19.31
CA LYS A 187 -16.92 -22.30 -20.13
C LYS A 187 -16.68 -22.05 -21.62
N LEU A 188 -16.04 -20.93 -21.97
CA LEU A 188 -15.74 -20.58 -23.36
C LEU A 188 -14.76 -21.58 -23.99
N ILE A 189 -13.77 -22.06 -23.23
CA ILE A 189 -12.83 -23.10 -23.67
C ILE A 189 -13.59 -24.39 -24.00
N SER A 190 -14.47 -24.84 -23.11
CA SER A 190 -15.29 -26.04 -23.36
C SER A 190 -16.21 -25.87 -24.57
N GLN A 191 -16.81 -24.69 -24.74
CA GLN A 191 -17.69 -24.40 -25.86
C GLN A 191 -16.93 -24.38 -27.20
N ASN A 192 -15.73 -23.77 -27.23
CA ASN A 192 -14.88 -23.78 -28.42
C ASN A 192 -14.45 -25.19 -28.81
N ALA A 193 -14.09 -26.03 -27.83
CA ALA A 193 -13.74 -27.44 -28.10
C ALA A 193 -14.89 -28.19 -28.78
N LEU A 194 -16.13 -27.96 -28.34
CA LEU A 194 -17.33 -28.55 -28.96
C LEU A 194 -17.52 -28.06 -30.41
N TYR A 195 -17.36 -26.77 -30.66
CA TYR A 195 -17.48 -26.21 -32.02
C TYR A 195 -16.39 -26.70 -32.96
N GLU A 196 -15.16 -26.89 -32.48
CA GLU A 196 -14.08 -27.49 -33.27
C GLU A 196 -14.42 -28.92 -33.68
N GLU A 197 -14.95 -29.73 -32.77
CA GLU A 197 -15.37 -31.11 -33.05
C GLU A 197 -16.51 -31.14 -34.08
N GLN A 198 -17.54 -30.30 -33.89
CA GLN A 198 -18.65 -30.18 -34.84
C GLN A 198 -18.17 -29.74 -36.23
N THR A 199 -17.22 -28.82 -36.29
CA THR A 199 -16.62 -28.34 -37.54
C THR A 199 -15.84 -29.46 -38.23
N LYS A 200 -15.07 -30.26 -37.49
CA LYS A 200 -14.36 -31.44 -38.03
C LYS A 200 -15.36 -32.46 -38.59
N ALA A 201 -16.43 -32.77 -37.86
CA ALA A 201 -17.47 -33.67 -38.30
C ALA A 201 -18.19 -33.16 -39.57
N SER A 202 -18.52 -31.87 -39.63
CA SER A 202 -19.14 -31.25 -40.80
C SER A 202 -18.26 -31.33 -42.04
N LYS A 203 -16.96 -31.04 -41.90
CA LYS A 203 -15.97 -31.16 -42.99
C LYS A 203 -15.85 -32.61 -43.49
N ALA A 204 -15.83 -33.58 -42.59
CA ALA A 204 -15.80 -34.99 -42.96
C ALA A 204 -17.05 -35.41 -43.77
N LYS A 205 -18.23 -34.95 -43.34
CA LYS A 205 -19.50 -35.18 -44.05
C LYS A 205 -19.51 -34.51 -45.42
N GLU A 206 -19.02 -33.28 -45.54
CA GLU A 206 -18.91 -32.57 -46.81
C GLU A 206 -18.03 -33.32 -47.80
N ILE A 207 -16.84 -33.79 -47.37
CA ILE A 207 -15.93 -34.60 -48.19
C ILE A 207 -16.63 -35.88 -48.66
N HIS A 208 -17.34 -36.58 -47.76
CA HIS A 208 -18.08 -37.80 -48.11
C HIS A 208 -19.18 -37.53 -49.15
N LEU A 209 -19.98 -36.48 -48.96
CA LEU A 209 -21.03 -36.10 -49.91
C LEU A 209 -20.45 -35.70 -51.28
N MET A 210 -19.31 -35.01 -51.30
CA MET A 210 -18.61 -34.67 -52.53
C MET A 210 -18.17 -35.95 -53.28
N LEU A 211 -17.65 -36.95 -52.56
CA LEU A 211 -17.25 -38.24 -53.13
C LEU A 211 -18.47 -39.00 -53.67
N VAL A 212 -19.54 -39.12 -52.90
CA VAL A 212 -20.79 -39.78 -53.32
C VAL A 212 -21.35 -39.12 -54.58
N ASN A 213 -21.42 -37.79 -54.60
CA ASN A 213 -21.88 -37.04 -55.78
C ASN A 213 -20.99 -37.28 -57.01
N LYS A 214 -19.67 -37.41 -56.82
CA LYS A 214 -18.75 -37.74 -57.92
C LYS A 214 -19.03 -39.14 -58.47
N THR A 215 -19.22 -40.14 -57.61
CA THR A 215 -19.55 -41.52 -58.00
C THR A 215 -20.89 -41.59 -58.71
N LEU A 216 -21.94 -40.96 -58.17
CA LEU A 216 -23.27 -40.92 -58.80
C LEU A 216 -23.23 -40.27 -60.18
N LYS A 217 -22.48 -39.17 -60.35
CA LYS A 217 -22.28 -38.55 -61.67
C LYS A 217 -21.59 -39.48 -62.67
N GLN A 218 -20.67 -40.34 -62.21
CA GLN A 218 -20.03 -41.34 -63.07
C GLN A 218 -21.01 -42.45 -63.45
N GLU A 219 -21.81 -42.93 -62.49
CA GLU A 219 -22.80 -43.99 -62.75
C GLU A 219 -23.90 -43.52 -63.71
N ILE A 220 -24.41 -42.29 -63.54
CA ILE A 220 -25.37 -41.70 -64.49
C ILE A 220 -24.77 -41.63 -65.90
N ARG A 221 -23.50 -41.24 -66.03
CA ARG A 221 -22.83 -41.20 -67.35
C ARG A 221 -22.68 -42.60 -67.95
N LYS A 222 -22.46 -43.63 -67.13
CA LYS A 222 -22.35 -45.02 -67.54
C LYS A 222 -23.71 -45.55 -68.01
N LEU A 223 -24.75 -45.39 -67.19
CA LEU A 223 -26.13 -45.77 -67.55
C LEU A 223 -26.59 -45.08 -68.83
N ASN A 224 -26.33 -43.78 -68.99
CA ASN A 224 -26.67 -43.06 -70.22
C ASN A 224 -25.92 -43.58 -71.47
N ARG A 225 -24.73 -44.18 -71.31
CA ARG A 225 -24.02 -44.83 -72.43
C ARG A 225 -24.65 -46.17 -72.74
N GLU A 226 -24.92 -46.98 -71.72
CA GLU A 226 -25.60 -48.28 -71.85
C GLU A 226 -26.99 -48.13 -72.48
N GLU A 227 -27.77 -47.11 -72.09
CA GLU A 227 -29.07 -46.80 -72.68
C GLU A 227 -28.96 -46.45 -74.17
N ARG A 228 -27.96 -45.64 -74.55
CA ARG A 228 -27.71 -45.33 -75.98
C ARG A 228 -27.30 -46.56 -76.77
N GLU A 229 -26.47 -47.44 -76.19
CA GLU A 229 -26.07 -48.70 -76.81
C GLU A 229 -27.27 -49.62 -77.03
N LEU A 230 -28.18 -49.73 -76.05
CA LEU A 230 -29.42 -50.49 -76.18
C LEU A 230 -30.33 -49.94 -77.30
N VAL A 231 -30.53 -48.62 -77.36
CA VAL A 231 -31.31 -47.97 -78.44
C VAL A 231 -30.67 -48.23 -79.80
N ASN A 232 -29.34 -48.16 -79.90
CA ASN A 232 -28.62 -48.45 -81.13
C ASN A 232 -28.82 -49.92 -81.57
N LEU A 233 -28.77 -50.86 -80.63
CA LEU A 233 -29.01 -52.29 -80.90
C LEU A 233 -30.46 -52.54 -81.34
N GLU A 234 -31.43 -51.86 -80.73
CA GLU A 234 -32.83 -51.96 -81.13
C GLU A 234 -33.07 -51.38 -82.52
N TYR A 235 -32.47 -50.23 -82.83
CA TYR A 235 -32.51 -49.66 -84.17
C TYR A 235 -31.89 -50.62 -85.20
N LEU A 236 -30.70 -51.15 -84.91
CA LEU A 236 -30.04 -52.15 -85.75
C LEU A 236 -30.92 -53.37 -85.97
N ARG A 237 -31.53 -53.92 -84.91
CA ARG A 237 -32.48 -55.04 -85.00
C ARG A 237 -33.63 -54.71 -85.95
N ASN A 238 -34.23 -53.53 -85.83
CA ASN A 238 -35.34 -53.10 -86.67
C ASN A 238 -34.93 -52.92 -88.14
N VAL A 239 -33.71 -52.42 -88.40
CA VAL A 239 -33.15 -52.30 -89.76
C VAL A 239 -32.90 -53.69 -90.35
N ILE A 240 -32.33 -54.62 -89.58
CA ILE A 240 -32.11 -56.02 -90.00
C ILE A 240 -33.45 -56.70 -90.32
N LEU A 241 -34.46 -56.58 -89.45
CA LEU A 241 -35.78 -57.15 -89.68
C LEU A 241 -36.40 -56.61 -90.99
N LYS A 242 -36.38 -55.30 -91.21
CA LYS A 242 -36.86 -54.68 -92.45
C LYS A 242 -36.08 -55.16 -93.68
N PHE A 243 -34.76 -55.32 -93.56
CA PHE A 243 -33.91 -55.84 -94.62
C PHE A 243 -34.29 -57.28 -94.99
N LEU A 244 -34.57 -58.13 -94.01
CA LEU A 244 -34.96 -59.52 -94.25
C LEU A 244 -36.38 -59.62 -94.83
N GLU A 245 -37.34 -58.88 -94.30
CA GLU A 245 -38.76 -58.95 -94.70
C GLU A 245 -39.06 -58.34 -96.09
N ARG A 246 -38.44 -57.19 -96.42
CA ARG A 246 -38.81 -56.41 -97.61
C ARG A 246 -37.72 -56.45 -98.68
N LYS A 247 -37.85 -57.36 -99.64
CA LYS A 247 -36.87 -57.57 -100.74
C LYS A 247 -36.59 -56.30 -101.55
N ASN A 248 -37.61 -55.47 -101.80
CA ASN A 248 -37.51 -54.26 -102.61
C ASN A 248 -36.72 -53.11 -101.94
N THR A 249 -36.64 -53.07 -100.61
CA THR A 249 -35.90 -52.00 -99.88
C THR A 249 -34.49 -52.41 -99.47
N ARG A 250 -34.05 -53.65 -99.77
CA ARG A 250 -32.75 -54.18 -99.32
C ARG A 250 -31.57 -53.33 -99.76
N ALA A 251 -31.48 -52.99 -101.04
CA ALA A 251 -30.38 -52.20 -101.59
C ALA A 251 -30.25 -50.82 -100.91
N GLN A 252 -31.37 -50.22 -100.50
CA GLN A 252 -31.40 -48.92 -99.79
C GLN A 252 -30.97 -49.04 -98.32
N LEU A 253 -31.14 -50.21 -97.72
CA LEU A 253 -30.76 -50.48 -96.33
C LEU A 253 -29.29 -50.94 -96.20
N VAL A 254 -28.62 -51.32 -97.30
CA VAL A 254 -27.20 -51.72 -97.30
C VAL A 254 -26.29 -50.63 -96.72
N PRO A 255 -26.33 -49.35 -97.17
CA PRO A 255 -25.48 -48.31 -96.59
C PRO A 255 -25.73 -48.10 -95.09
N ILE A 256 -26.98 -48.23 -94.65
CA ILE A 256 -27.38 -48.05 -93.25
C ILE A 256 -26.82 -49.20 -92.40
N LEU A 257 -26.98 -50.45 -92.84
CA LEU A 257 -26.41 -51.63 -92.17
C LEU A 257 -24.89 -51.59 -92.14
N SER A 258 -24.26 -51.22 -93.26
CA SER A 258 -22.81 -51.06 -93.36
C SER A 258 -22.28 -50.01 -92.38
N THR A 259 -23.02 -48.93 -92.17
CA THR A 259 -22.64 -47.89 -91.21
C THR A 259 -22.87 -48.34 -89.77
N LEU A 260 -24.01 -48.96 -89.47
CA LEU A 260 -24.36 -49.41 -88.11
C LEU A 260 -23.48 -50.56 -87.62
N LEU A 261 -23.12 -51.49 -88.51
CA LEU A 261 -22.26 -52.63 -88.21
C LEU A 261 -20.76 -52.34 -88.43
N GLN A 262 -20.42 -51.14 -88.90
CA GLN A 262 -19.06 -50.74 -89.25
C GLN A 262 -18.38 -51.74 -90.19
N CYS A 263 -19.10 -52.19 -91.22
CA CYS A 263 -18.59 -53.17 -92.19
C CYS A 263 -17.36 -52.61 -92.93
N SER A 264 -16.37 -53.46 -93.16
CA SER A 264 -15.21 -53.12 -93.99
C SER A 264 -15.65 -52.83 -95.43
N GLN A 265 -14.85 -52.06 -96.19
CA GLN A 265 -15.18 -51.73 -97.59
C GLN A 265 -15.40 -52.98 -98.46
N GLU A 266 -14.69 -54.06 -98.15
CA GLU A 266 -14.84 -55.36 -98.81
C GLU A 266 -16.20 -55.99 -98.53
N ASP A 267 -16.62 -56.01 -97.26
CA ASP A 267 -17.93 -56.54 -96.85
C ASP A 267 -19.08 -55.72 -97.43
N GLN A 268 -18.93 -54.39 -97.50
CA GLN A 268 -19.92 -53.51 -98.12
C GLN A 268 -20.14 -53.87 -99.59
N THR A 269 -19.04 -54.09 -100.32
CA THR A 269 -19.08 -54.44 -101.75
C THR A 269 -19.74 -55.80 -101.96
N ARG A 270 -19.39 -56.80 -101.13
CA ARG A 270 -20.00 -58.13 -101.16
C ARG A 270 -21.49 -58.09 -100.83
N LEU A 271 -21.89 -57.36 -99.80
CA LEU A 271 -23.30 -57.22 -99.39
C LEU A 271 -24.14 -56.51 -100.45
N PHE A 272 -23.58 -55.48 -101.08
CA PHE A 272 -24.23 -54.76 -102.19
C PHE A 272 -24.43 -55.66 -103.41
N GLN A 273 -23.43 -56.45 -103.78
CA GLN A 273 -23.53 -57.41 -104.88
C GLN A 273 -24.59 -58.50 -104.61
N LEU A 274 -24.62 -59.06 -103.40
CA LEU A 274 -25.59 -60.08 -103.01
C LEU A 274 -27.05 -59.56 -103.05
N THR A 275 -27.25 -58.28 -102.73
CA THR A 275 -28.59 -57.65 -102.74
C THR A 275 -29.04 -57.22 -104.13
N GLN A 276 -28.13 -56.86 -105.04
CA GLN A 276 -28.45 -56.63 -106.44
C GLN A 276 -28.75 -57.93 -107.19
N ASN A 277 -28.02 -59.01 -106.91
CA ASN A 277 -28.20 -60.31 -107.56
C ASN A 277 -29.49 -61.04 -107.15
N THR A 278 -30.17 -60.60 -106.09
CA THR A 278 -31.45 -61.18 -105.64
C THR A 278 -32.68 -60.38 -106.06
N ILE A 279 -32.52 -59.23 -106.73
CA ILE A 279 -33.62 -58.44 -107.33
C ILE A 279 -33.88 -58.88 -108.80
N THR A 280 -32.95 -59.61 -109.40
CA THR A 280 -33.01 -60.15 -110.77
C THR A 280 -33.38 -61.63 -110.84
N SER A 281 -33.89 -62.22 -109.75
CA SER A 281 -34.53 -63.55 -109.69
C SER A 281 -35.75 -63.51 -108.77
#